data_AF-A0A7R9DI37-F1
#
_entry.id   AF-A0A7R9DI37-F1
#
_cell.length_a   1.000
_cell.length_b   1.000
_cell.length_c   1.000
_cell.angle_alpha   90.00
_cell.angle_beta   90.00
_cell.angle_gamma   90.00
#
_symmetry.space_group_name_H-M   'P 1'
#
loop_
_entity.id
_entity.type
_entity.pdbx_description
1 polymer ?
#
loop_
_entity_poly.entity_id
_entity_poly.type
_entity_poly.pdbx_seq_one_letter_code
_entity_poly.pdbx_strand_id
1 'polypeptide(L)'
;MICKNMCLAAVTSDGQNLGITISKSVLESYIVSSNDSLELKLVRRATDVDDDSTTFRPEMTHQVFGESESIFGYRDLRIRLYYSAARLTTFLGLTYSEEPDNVTNMMAGKLQAGFHTNLDNFCLDLKKDINFRPPGELQHRFTTAGNENTITKQYEVYLCTSTTPEFRCFHERLQTFLLWFIDAASFIDIDDNNWRFFVM
;
A
#
# COMPACT_ATOMS: atom_id res chain seq x y z
N MET A 1 -27.60 -13.31 -2.32
CA MET A 1 -28.17 -14.64 -1.97
C MET A 1 -27.18 -15.75 -2.33
N ILE A 2 -25.95 -15.66 -1.82
CA ILE A 2 -24.88 -16.63 -2.12
C ILE A 2 -24.23 -17.00 -0.78
N CYS A 3 -24.92 -17.87 -0.04
CA CYS A 3 -24.32 -18.74 0.97
C CYS A 3 -24.91 -20.13 0.71
N LYS A 4 -24.29 -20.86 -0.21
CA LYS A 4 -24.53 -22.30 -0.35
C LYS A 4 -23.20 -23.02 -0.18
N ASN A 5 -23.08 -23.62 1.01
CA ASN A 5 -22.35 -24.84 1.34
C ASN A 5 -20.90 -24.96 0.86
N MET A 6 -19.97 -24.54 1.71
CA MET A 6 -18.66 -25.19 1.77
C MET A 6 -18.66 -26.13 2.99
N CYS A 7 -19.08 -27.37 2.77
CA CYS A 7 -19.04 -28.44 3.77
C CYS A 7 -17.81 -29.28 3.45
N LEU A 8 -16.71 -29.12 4.21
CA LEU A 8 -15.59 -30.06 4.15
C LEU A 8 -16.02 -31.33 4.91
N ALA A 9 -16.22 -32.42 4.18
CA ALA A 9 -16.46 -33.74 4.76
C ALA A 9 -15.11 -34.42 5.03
N ALA A 10 -14.72 -34.52 6.30
CA ALA A 10 -13.72 -35.50 6.73
C ALA A 10 -14.49 -36.76 7.17
N VAL A 11 -14.31 -37.87 6.44
CA VAL A 11 -14.93 -39.15 6.76
C VAL A 11 -13.97 -39.91 7.69
N THR A 12 -14.36 -40.11 8.94
CA THR A 12 -13.82 -41.18 9.80
C THR A 12 -14.90 -42.22 10.08
N SER A 13 -14.48 -43.45 10.38
CA SER A 13 -15.28 -44.67 10.33
C SER A 13 -16.38 -44.82 11.39
N ASP A 14 -16.64 -43.81 12.22
CA ASP A 14 -17.72 -43.82 13.20
C ASP A 14 -18.67 -42.67 12.88
N GLY A 15 -19.84 -43.00 12.34
CA GLY A 15 -20.83 -42.08 11.75
C GLY A 15 -21.50 -41.09 12.71
N GLN A 16 -20.74 -40.28 13.43
CA GLN A 16 -21.22 -39.07 14.09
C GLN A 16 -20.84 -37.85 13.27
N ASN A 17 -21.85 -37.27 12.62
CA ASN A 17 -21.74 -36.02 11.89
C ASN A 17 -21.59 -34.87 12.91
N LEU A 18 -20.35 -34.56 13.30
CA LEU A 18 -20.03 -33.34 14.06
C LEU A 18 -20.13 -32.14 13.11
N GLY A 19 -21.36 -31.72 12.85
CA GLY A 19 -21.63 -30.42 12.24
C GLY A 19 -21.14 -29.33 13.20
N ILE A 20 -19.94 -28.82 12.98
CA ILE A 20 -19.47 -27.61 13.67
C ILE A 20 -20.37 -26.48 13.19
N THR A 21 -21.39 -26.16 13.98
CA THR A 21 -22.20 -24.96 13.78
C THR A 21 -21.35 -23.78 14.23
N ILE A 22 -20.46 -23.30 13.37
CA ILE A 22 -19.74 -22.05 13.61
C ILE A 22 -20.80 -20.96 13.65
N SER A 23 -20.93 -20.30 14.80
CA SER A 23 -21.93 -19.24 14.95
C SER A 23 -21.61 -18.08 14.00
N LYS A 24 -22.65 -17.44 13.47
CA LYS A 24 -22.52 -16.27 12.59
C LYS A 24 -21.59 -15.20 13.18
N SER A 25 -21.64 -15.00 14.49
CA SER A 25 -20.79 -14.06 15.23
C SER A 25 -19.29 -14.39 15.16
N VAL A 26 -18.93 -15.67 15.11
CA VAL A 26 -17.54 -16.09 14.96
C VAL A 26 -17.07 -15.77 13.55
N LEU A 27 -17.86 -16.07 12.52
CA LEU A 27 -17.51 -15.75 11.12
C LEU A 27 -17.40 -14.23 10.88
N GLU A 28 -18.26 -13.43 11.50
CA GLU A 28 -18.17 -11.96 11.44
C GLU A 28 -16.85 -11.44 12.05
N SER A 29 -16.27 -12.14 13.04
CA SER A 29 -14.98 -11.76 13.64
C SER A 29 -13.76 -11.97 12.71
N TYR A 30 -13.95 -12.63 11.58
CA TYR A 30 -12.93 -12.83 10.54
C TYR A 30 -13.13 -11.88 9.34
N ILE A 31 -14.03 -10.90 9.45
CA ILE A 31 -14.21 -9.87 8.44
C ILE A 31 -13.60 -8.59 9.00
N VAL A 32 -12.56 -8.10 8.33
CA VAL A 32 -11.87 -6.86 8.71
C VAL A 32 -12.04 -5.81 7.63
N SER A 33 -12.16 -4.55 8.05
CA SER A 33 -12.16 -3.39 7.15
C SER A 33 -10.78 -3.22 6.53
N SER A 34 -10.70 -3.26 5.20
CA SER A 34 -9.42 -3.08 4.51
C SER A 34 -8.87 -1.66 4.58
N ASN A 35 -9.75 -0.65 4.64
CA ASN A 35 -9.34 0.74 4.84
C ASN A 35 -8.68 0.94 6.22
N ASP A 36 -9.17 0.24 7.25
CA ASP A 36 -8.60 0.32 8.60
C ASP A 36 -7.32 -0.50 8.77
N SER A 37 -7.26 -1.66 8.09
CA SER A 37 -6.13 -2.59 8.12
C SER A 37 -4.93 -2.15 7.28
N LEU A 38 -5.13 -1.35 6.22
CA LEU A 38 -4.03 -0.86 5.36
C LEU A 38 -3.39 0.42 5.94
N GLU A 39 -2.11 0.31 6.27
CA GLU A 39 -1.30 1.37 6.87
C GLU A 39 -0.25 1.86 5.89
N LEU A 40 -0.34 3.15 5.53
CA LEU A 40 0.58 3.82 4.63
C LEU A 40 1.55 4.70 5.43
N LYS A 41 2.82 4.74 4.99
CA LYS A 41 3.85 5.64 5.55
C LYS A 41 4.78 6.16 4.46
N LEU A 42 5.24 7.40 4.64
CA LEU A 42 6.38 7.98 3.93
C LEU A 42 7.57 8.06 4.89
N VAL A 43 8.44 7.06 4.85
CA VAL A 43 9.53 6.84 5.80
C VAL A 43 10.77 7.60 5.35
N ARG A 44 11.25 8.57 6.15
CA ARG A 44 12.48 9.32 5.89
C ARG A 44 13.68 8.71 6.60
N ARG A 45 13.43 8.14 7.78
CA ARG A 45 14.44 7.53 8.66
C ARG A 45 13.89 6.25 9.25
N ALA A 46 14.79 5.34 9.65
CA ALA A 46 14.39 4.08 10.27
C ALA A 46 13.52 4.27 11.52
N THR A 47 13.69 5.36 12.26
CA THR A 47 12.85 5.70 13.42
C THR A 47 11.39 5.96 13.07
N ASP A 48 11.09 6.37 11.84
CA ASP A 48 9.70 6.71 11.43
C ASP A 48 8.87 5.43 11.21
N VAL A 49 9.52 4.28 11.08
CA VAL A 49 8.89 2.96 10.90
C VAL A 49 8.02 2.60 12.10
N ASP A 50 8.51 2.92 13.29
CA ASP A 50 7.84 2.63 14.58
C ASP A 50 7.05 3.84 15.12
N ASP A 51 7.07 4.97 14.41
CA ASP A 51 6.34 6.18 14.81
C ASP A 51 4.94 6.19 14.19
N ASP A 52 3.95 5.66 14.91
CA ASP A 52 2.55 5.60 14.49
C ASP A 52 1.92 6.97 14.15
N SER A 53 2.50 8.09 14.61
CA SER A 53 1.97 9.43 14.29
C SER A 53 2.14 9.82 12.81
N THR A 54 3.04 9.12 12.10
CA THR A 54 3.28 9.31 10.66
C THR A 54 2.46 8.36 9.78
N THR A 55 1.69 7.45 10.39
CA THR A 55 0.80 6.54 9.66
C THR A 55 -0.41 7.29 9.15
N PHE A 56 -0.73 7.07 7.89
CA PHE A 56 -1.99 7.49 7.29
C PHE A 56 -2.67 6.29 6.64
N ARG A 57 -3.97 6.42 6.36
CA ARG A 57 -4.81 5.36 5.81
C ARG A 57 -5.28 5.73 4.41
N PRO A 58 -5.59 4.74 3.56
CA PRO A 58 -6.29 5.00 2.30
C PRO A 58 -7.66 5.63 2.57
N GLU A 59 -8.18 6.40 1.62
CA GLU A 59 -9.58 6.79 1.62
C GLU A 59 -10.48 5.65 1.11
N MET A 60 -9.94 4.83 0.21
CA MET A 60 -10.65 3.72 -0.43
C MET A 60 -9.69 2.60 -0.80
N THR A 61 -10.20 1.39 -0.90
CA THR A 61 -9.42 0.20 -1.28
C THR A 61 -10.19 -0.80 -2.14
N HIS A 62 -11.40 -0.44 -2.59
CA HIS A 62 -12.25 -1.29 -3.42
C HIS A 62 -11.57 -1.77 -4.72
N GLN A 63 -10.65 -0.99 -5.29
CA GLN A 63 -9.89 -1.38 -6.49
C GLN A 63 -8.93 -2.57 -6.26
N VAL A 64 -8.68 -2.92 -5.00
CA VAL A 64 -7.78 -4.02 -4.60
C VAL A 64 -8.53 -5.12 -3.85
N PHE A 65 -9.41 -4.76 -2.90
CA PHE A 65 -10.14 -5.71 -2.06
C PHE A 65 -11.62 -5.88 -2.43
N GLY A 66 -12.05 -5.28 -3.55
CA GLY A 66 -13.42 -5.34 -4.04
C GLY A 66 -14.36 -4.35 -3.34
N GLU A 67 -15.55 -4.18 -3.92
CA GLU A 67 -16.55 -3.15 -3.55
C GLU A 67 -16.93 -3.08 -2.06
N SER A 68 -16.83 -4.19 -1.33
CA SER A 68 -17.16 -4.21 0.10
C SER A 68 -16.05 -3.65 0.99
N GLU A 69 -14.86 -3.40 0.44
CA GLU A 69 -13.67 -2.91 1.18
C GLU A 69 -13.41 -3.70 2.47
N SER A 70 -13.63 -5.01 2.37
CA SER A 70 -13.60 -5.94 3.49
C SER A 70 -12.77 -7.17 3.10
N ILE A 71 -11.94 -7.64 4.02
CA ILE A 71 -11.11 -8.83 3.83
C ILE A 71 -11.64 -9.92 4.75
N PHE A 72 -11.93 -11.09 4.17
CA PHE A 72 -12.42 -12.27 4.90
C PHE A 72 -11.27 -13.19 5.30
N GLY A 73 -11.39 -13.78 6.48
CA GLY A 73 -10.53 -14.85 6.97
C GLY A 73 -9.46 -14.41 7.97
N TYR A 74 -9.26 -13.11 8.17
CA TYR A 74 -8.18 -12.63 9.04
C TYR A 74 -8.72 -12.08 10.35
N ARG A 75 -7.90 -12.21 11.40
CA ARG A 75 -8.07 -11.49 12.67
C ARG A 75 -6.82 -10.65 12.96
N ASP A 76 -7.03 -9.44 13.47
CA ASP A 76 -5.98 -8.47 13.80
C ASP A 76 -5.05 -8.16 12.62
N LEU A 77 -5.60 -8.13 11.40
CA LEU A 77 -4.84 -7.88 10.19
C LEU A 77 -4.32 -6.44 10.16
N ARG A 78 -3.00 -6.30 10.01
CA ARG A 78 -2.34 -5.05 9.62
C ARG A 78 -1.53 -5.30 8.35
N ILE A 79 -1.81 -4.51 7.33
CA ILE A 79 -1.10 -4.48 6.05
C ILE A 79 -0.26 -3.21 6.06
N ARG A 80 1.04 -3.34 6.26
CA ARG A 80 1.99 -2.23 6.28
C ARG A 80 2.56 -2.03 4.88
N LEU A 81 2.10 -0.99 4.19
CA LEU A 81 2.57 -0.60 2.87
C LEU A 81 3.35 0.71 2.98
N TYR A 82 4.65 0.59 3.21
CA TYR A 82 5.52 1.73 3.49
C TYR A 82 6.31 2.11 2.24
N TYR A 83 6.54 3.40 2.07
CA TYR A 83 7.34 3.96 0.99
C TYR A 83 8.48 4.77 1.57
N SER A 84 9.67 4.67 1.00
CA SER A 84 10.71 5.64 1.32
C SER A 84 10.28 7.02 0.83
N ALA A 85 10.44 8.05 1.65
CA ALA A 85 9.89 9.37 1.34
C ALA A 85 10.54 10.04 0.12
N ALA A 86 11.75 9.60 -0.28
CA ALA A 86 12.45 10.16 -1.44
C ALA A 86 12.23 9.32 -2.71
N ARG A 87 12.61 8.03 -2.67
CA ARG A 87 12.60 7.15 -3.85
C ARG A 87 11.29 6.39 -4.03
N LEU A 88 10.39 6.42 -3.05
CA LEU A 88 9.21 5.57 -2.96
C LEU A 88 9.55 4.08 -2.95
N THR A 89 10.77 3.69 -2.57
CA THR A 89 11.12 2.27 -2.39
C THR A 89 10.07 1.64 -1.48
N THR A 90 9.48 0.52 -1.89
CA THR A 90 8.27 -0.01 -1.23
C THR A 90 8.61 -1.17 -0.31
N PHE A 91 7.98 -1.19 0.85
CA PHE A 91 7.92 -2.32 1.75
C PHE A 91 6.47 -2.76 1.92
N LEU A 92 6.23 -4.07 1.83
CA LEU A 92 4.96 -4.71 2.12
C LEU A 92 5.17 -5.72 3.24
N GLY A 93 4.58 -5.47 4.41
CA GLY A 93 4.61 -6.37 5.55
C GLY A 93 3.21 -6.67 6.06
N LEU A 94 2.91 -7.93 6.34
CA LEU A 94 1.63 -8.34 6.91
C LEU A 94 1.84 -8.84 8.34
N THR A 95 0.90 -8.55 9.22
CA THR A 95 0.78 -9.17 10.55
C THR A 95 -0.68 -9.52 10.81
N TYR A 96 -0.93 -10.69 11.36
CA TYR A 96 -2.27 -11.21 11.64
C TYR A 96 -2.18 -12.34 12.68
N SER A 97 -3.28 -12.63 13.33
CA SER A 97 -3.38 -13.69 14.34
C SER A 97 -3.75 -15.06 13.74
N GLU A 98 -4.54 -15.08 12.67
CA GLU A 98 -5.04 -16.28 11.98
C GLU A 98 -5.19 -16.00 10.47
N GLU A 99 -4.95 -16.98 9.60
CA GLU A 99 -4.88 -16.78 8.14
C GLU A 99 -5.62 -17.84 7.32
N PRO A 100 -6.31 -17.38 6.27
CA PRO A 100 -6.35 -18.03 4.97
C PRO A 100 -5.70 -17.14 3.89
N ASP A 101 -4.83 -17.76 3.11
CA ASP A 101 -3.94 -17.20 2.10
C ASP A 101 -4.69 -16.40 0.99
N ASN A 102 -4.47 -15.07 0.86
CA ASN A 102 -4.83 -14.29 -0.36
C ASN A 102 -4.27 -12.84 -0.41
N VAL A 103 -4.17 -12.14 0.73
CA VAL A 103 -3.91 -10.68 0.74
C VAL A 103 -2.58 -10.32 0.06
N THR A 104 -1.53 -11.11 0.29
CA THR A 104 -0.22 -10.89 -0.33
C THR A 104 -0.30 -10.87 -1.85
N ASN A 105 -1.08 -11.78 -2.46
CA ASN A 105 -1.23 -11.85 -3.90
C ASN A 105 -2.05 -10.68 -4.46
N MET A 106 -3.12 -10.29 -3.77
CA MET A 106 -3.93 -9.11 -4.14
C MET A 106 -3.07 -7.84 -4.16
N MET A 107 -2.24 -7.65 -3.12
CA MET A 107 -1.32 -6.51 -3.04
C MET A 107 -0.21 -6.59 -4.09
N ALA A 108 0.46 -7.74 -4.21
CA ALA A 108 1.57 -7.92 -5.15
C ALA A 108 1.16 -7.67 -6.61
N GLY A 109 -0.09 -8.00 -6.99
CA GLY A 109 -0.61 -7.74 -8.33
C GLY A 109 -0.80 -6.25 -8.67
N LYS A 110 -0.72 -5.35 -7.69
CA LYS A 110 -0.89 -3.90 -7.85
C LYS A 110 0.40 -3.11 -7.65
N LEU A 111 1.42 -3.73 -7.05
CA LEU A 111 2.71 -3.11 -6.76
C LEU A 111 3.72 -3.43 -7.87
N GLN A 112 4.74 -2.57 -8.00
CA GLN A 112 5.88 -2.84 -8.86
C GLN A 112 6.68 -4.05 -8.35
N ALA A 113 7.38 -4.74 -9.25
CA ALA A 113 8.28 -5.82 -8.85
C ALA A 113 9.43 -5.34 -7.94
N GLY A 114 9.90 -6.23 -7.07
CA GLY A 114 11.09 -5.96 -6.22
C GLY A 114 10.82 -5.11 -4.98
N PHE A 115 9.58 -5.01 -4.51
CA PHE A 115 9.29 -4.47 -3.18
C PHE A 115 9.93 -5.35 -2.08
N HIS A 116 10.25 -4.73 -0.95
CA HIS A 116 10.77 -5.44 0.21
C HIS A 116 9.64 -6.10 1.01
N THR A 117 9.88 -7.31 1.48
CA THR A 117 9.02 -7.99 2.49
C THR A 117 9.72 -8.14 3.84
N ASN A 118 10.99 -7.77 3.91
CA ASN A 118 11.79 -7.73 5.12
C ASN A 118 12.13 -6.27 5.47
N LEU A 119 11.81 -5.88 6.70
CA LEU A 119 11.92 -4.51 7.18
C LEU A 119 13.37 -4.04 7.33
N ASP A 120 14.28 -4.94 7.70
CA ASP A 120 15.71 -4.61 7.83
C ASP A 120 16.31 -4.27 6.46
N ASN A 121 15.99 -5.05 5.43
CA ASN A 121 16.41 -4.78 4.05
C ASN A 121 15.86 -3.44 3.54
N PHE A 122 14.60 -3.13 3.83
CA PHE A 122 14.01 -1.84 3.52
C PHE A 122 14.77 -0.70 4.22
N CYS A 123 15.04 -0.83 5.53
CA CYS A 123 15.78 0.16 6.31
C CYS A 123 17.25 0.33 5.86
N LEU A 124 17.89 -0.72 5.36
CA LEU A 124 19.21 -0.63 4.73
C LEU A 124 19.15 0.19 3.44
N ASP A 125 18.13 -0.01 2.63
CA ASP A 125 17.94 0.69 1.37
C ASP A 125 17.54 2.17 1.54
N LEU A 126 16.86 2.54 2.64
CA LEU A 126 16.62 3.94 3.01
C LEU A 126 17.91 4.78 3.06
N LYS A 127 19.05 4.17 3.38
CA LYS A 127 20.34 4.88 3.40
C LYS A 127 20.76 5.41 2.03
N LYS A 128 20.23 4.84 0.95
CA LYS A 128 20.49 5.27 -0.44
C LYS A 128 19.74 6.55 -0.80
N ASP A 129 18.71 6.94 -0.04
CA ASP A 129 17.88 8.12 -0.31
C ASP A 129 18.66 9.44 -0.19
N ILE A 130 19.79 9.46 0.52
CA ILE A 130 20.66 10.66 0.58
C ILE A 130 21.17 11.11 -0.80
N ASN A 131 21.27 10.17 -1.73
CA ASN A 131 21.71 10.42 -3.10
C ASN A 131 20.54 10.63 -4.06
N PHE A 132 19.30 10.61 -3.58
CA PHE A 132 18.13 10.84 -4.43
C PHE A 132 18.16 12.24 -5.01
N ARG A 133 17.82 12.34 -6.30
CA ARG A 133 17.54 13.59 -7.00
C ARG A 133 16.21 13.40 -7.72
N PRO A 134 15.28 14.36 -7.63
CA PRO A 134 14.03 14.28 -8.39
C PRO A 134 14.33 14.11 -9.88
N PRO A 135 13.66 13.17 -10.57
CA PRO A 135 13.80 13.04 -12.01
C PRO A 135 13.20 14.25 -12.72
N GLY A 136 13.69 14.52 -13.93
CA GLY A 136 13.10 15.52 -14.83
C GLY A 136 13.73 16.90 -14.76
N GLU A 137 13.03 17.87 -15.37
CA GLU A 137 13.47 19.25 -15.50
C GLU A 137 12.77 20.15 -14.48
N LEU A 138 13.53 20.87 -13.66
CA LEU A 138 12.98 21.82 -12.70
C LEU A 138 12.20 22.94 -13.41
N GLN A 139 10.90 23.03 -13.14
CA GLN A 139 10.02 24.07 -13.68
C GLN A 139 9.83 25.24 -12.72
N HIS A 140 9.71 24.94 -11.42
CA HIS A 140 9.41 25.96 -10.42
C HIS A 140 10.03 25.64 -9.06
N ARG A 141 10.31 26.68 -8.28
CA ARG A 141 10.85 26.59 -6.91
C ARG A 141 10.23 27.69 -6.07
N PHE A 142 9.70 27.33 -4.91
CA PHE A 142 9.08 28.29 -3.99
C PHE A 142 9.35 27.90 -2.53
N THR A 143 9.18 28.86 -1.63
CA THR A 143 9.31 28.66 -0.19
C THR A 143 8.03 29.03 0.52
N THR A 144 7.71 28.33 1.60
CA THR A 144 6.65 28.75 2.52
C THR A 144 7.26 29.64 3.58
N ALA A 145 6.72 30.85 3.76
CA ALA A 145 7.13 31.72 4.85
C ALA A 145 6.81 31.02 6.18
N GLY A 146 7.85 30.67 6.94
CA GLY A 146 7.66 30.23 8.31
C GLY A 146 7.14 31.39 9.16
N ASN A 147 6.12 31.17 9.98
CA ASN A 147 5.84 32.02 11.13
C ASN A 147 6.90 31.78 12.23
N GLU A 148 6.92 32.59 13.30
CA GLU A 148 8.01 32.68 14.29
C GLU A 148 8.48 31.34 14.91
N ASN A 149 7.68 30.26 14.78
CA ASN A 149 7.97 28.90 15.26
C ASN A 149 8.03 27.81 14.17
N THR A 150 7.95 28.14 12.87
CA THR A 150 8.01 27.14 11.80
C THR A 150 9.23 27.33 10.91
N ILE A 151 9.83 26.19 10.55
CA ILE A 151 10.99 26.13 9.66
C ILE A 151 10.53 26.47 8.24
N THR A 152 11.19 27.43 7.58
CA THR A 152 11.02 27.69 6.16
C THR A 152 11.28 26.42 5.37
N LYS A 153 10.27 25.94 4.65
CA LYS A 153 10.38 24.80 3.73
C LYS A 153 10.50 25.30 2.30
N GLN A 154 11.33 24.61 1.52
CA GLN A 154 11.46 24.83 0.09
C GLN A 154 10.80 23.67 -0.65
N TYR A 155 10.06 24.01 -1.70
CA TYR A 155 9.38 23.09 -2.59
C TYR A 155 9.85 23.33 -4.02
N GLU A 156 9.87 22.28 -4.81
CA GLU A 156 10.32 22.28 -6.20
C GLU A 156 9.30 21.49 -7.03
N VAL A 157 9.10 21.89 -8.28
CA VAL A 157 8.22 21.18 -9.22
C VAL A 157 9.04 20.78 -10.43
N TYR A 158 9.04 19.49 -10.75
CA TYR A 158 9.78 18.90 -11.86
C TYR A 158 8.83 18.39 -12.93
N LEU A 159 9.18 18.64 -14.20
CA LEU A 159 8.51 18.08 -15.37
C LEU A 159 9.22 16.80 -15.81
N CYS A 160 8.46 15.71 -15.89
CA CYS A 160 8.89 14.43 -16.43
C CYS A 160 8.06 14.03 -17.66
N THR A 161 8.66 13.20 -18.50
CA THR A 161 8.04 12.53 -19.65
C THR A 161 8.36 11.05 -19.62
N SER A 162 7.78 10.28 -20.54
CA SER A 162 8.10 8.86 -20.76
C SER A 162 9.60 8.58 -20.98
N THR A 163 10.33 9.57 -21.50
CA THR A 163 11.77 9.49 -21.81
C THR A 163 12.69 9.95 -20.67
N THR A 164 12.14 10.50 -19.59
CA THR A 164 12.93 10.96 -18.45
C THR A 164 13.63 9.78 -17.77
N PRO A 165 14.97 9.79 -17.64
CA PRO A 165 15.71 8.69 -17.01
C PRO A 165 15.19 8.40 -15.60
N GLU A 166 15.11 7.12 -15.24
CA GLU A 166 14.65 6.62 -13.93
C GLU A 166 13.19 6.96 -13.57
N PHE A 167 12.49 7.80 -14.34
CA PHE A 167 11.14 8.23 -14.03
C PHE A 167 10.12 7.10 -14.12
N ARG A 168 10.26 6.18 -15.08
CA ARG A 168 9.34 5.02 -15.20
C ARG A 168 9.26 4.24 -13.89
N CYS A 169 10.40 3.83 -13.36
CA CYS A 169 10.44 3.07 -12.11
C CYS A 169 9.89 3.90 -10.93
N PHE A 170 10.13 5.21 -10.91
CA PHE A 170 9.55 6.09 -9.88
C PHE A 170 8.02 6.20 -10.01
N HIS A 171 7.52 6.40 -11.23
CA HIS A 171 6.10 6.49 -11.55
C HIS A 171 5.35 5.20 -11.21
N GLU A 172 5.93 4.03 -11.50
CA GLU A 172 5.33 2.73 -11.16
C GLU A 172 5.05 2.59 -9.65
N ARG A 173 5.89 3.20 -8.81
CA ARG A 173 5.71 3.24 -7.35
C ARG A 173 4.74 4.34 -6.92
N LEU A 174 4.77 5.47 -7.61
CA LEU A 174 3.91 6.62 -7.32
C LEU A 174 2.44 6.37 -7.68
N GLN A 175 2.17 5.72 -8.82
CA GLN A 175 0.81 5.53 -9.33
C GLN A 175 -0.04 4.64 -8.41
N THR A 176 0.57 3.83 -7.55
CA THR A 176 -0.17 3.01 -6.58
C THR A 176 -1.00 3.86 -5.62
N PHE A 177 -0.59 5.10 -5.34
CA PHE A 177 -1.35 6.05 -4.54
C PHE A 177 -2.72 6.38 -5.15
N LEU A 178 -2.85 6.31 -6.48
CA LEU A 178 -4.14 6.56 -7.14
C LEU A 178 -5.20 5.54 -6.71
N LEU A 179 -4.80 4.28 -6.48
CA LEU A 179 -5.71 3.22 -6.04
C LEU A 179 -6.34 3.51 -4.66
N TRP A 180 -5.65 4.29 -3.83
CA TRP A 180 -5.98 4.52 -2.43
C TRP A 180 -6.79 5.81 -2.20
N PHE A 181 -6.73 6.75 -3.15
CA PHE A 181 -7.19 8.13 -2.94
C PHE A 181 -8.02 8.69 -4.10
N ILE A 182 -8.11 8.01 -5.25
CA ILE A 182 -8.89 8.47 -6.40
C ILE A 182 -9.85 7.38 -6.84
N ASP A 183 -11.14 7.67 -6.72
CA ASP A 183 -12.19 6.77 -7.17
C ASP A 183 -12.18 6.63 -8.70
N ALA A 184 -12.48 5.43 -9.18
CA ALA A 184 -12.41 5.05 -10.60
C ALA A 184 -11.07 5.34 -11.29
N ALA A 185 -9.97 5.39 -10.52
CA ALA A 185 -8.64 5.51 -11.10
C ALA A 185 -8.26 4.29 -11.94
N SER A 186 -7.52 4.53 -13.01
CA SER A 186 -6.86 3.49 -13.79
C SER A 186 -5.44 3.92 -14.10
N PHE A 187 -4.53 2.95 -14.14
CA PHE A 187 -3.16 3.23 -14.55
C PHE A 187 -3.14 3.63 -16.02
N ILE A 188 -2.37 4.66 -16.32
CA ILE A 188 -2.21 5.18 -17.66
C ILE A 188 -1.12 4.41 -18.42
N ASP A 189 -1.16 4.49 -19.74
CA ASP A 189 -0.05 4.05 -20.57
C ASP A 189 1.06 5.10 -20.55
N ILE A 190 2.14 4.82 -19.82
CA ILE A 190 3.31 5.71 -19.72
C ILE A 190 4.06 5.84 -21.05
N ASP A 191 3.87 4.93 -22.01
CA ASP A 191 4.50 4.98 -23.32
C ASP A 191 3.81 5.94 -24.30
N ASP A 192 2.62 6.47 -23.95
CA ASP A 192 1.98 7.55 -24.70
C ASP A 192 2.72 8.88 -24.49
N ASN A 193 3.33 9.37 -25.57
CA ASN A 193 4.13 10.59 -25.60
C ASN A 193 3.33 11.88 -25.37
N ASN A 194 2.00 11.82 -25.28
CA ASN A 194 1.17 12.97 -24.94
C ASN A 194 1.16 13.25 -23.43
N TRP A 195 1.54 12.29 -22.59
CA TRP A 195 1.58 12.51 -21.14
C TRP A 195 2.70 13.47 -20.72
N ARG A 196 2.36 14.33 -19.77
CA ARG A 196 3.29 15.25 -19.08
C ARG A 196 3.05 15.08 -17.59
N PHE A 197 4.12 14.82 -16.84
CA PHE A 197 4.05 14.54 -15.42
C PHE A 197 4.69 15.67 -14.63
N PHE A 198 3.95 16.24 -13.69
CA PHE A 198 4.47 17.25 -12.78
C PHE A 198 4.60 16.62 -11.39
N VAL A 199 5.84 16.56 -10.88
CA VAL A 199 6.17 15.93 -9.58
C VAL A 199 6.68 17.01 -8.63
N MET A 200 6.23 16.95 -7.37
CA MET A 200 6.60 17.85 -6.28
C MET A 200 7.15 17.07 -5.09
#